data_AF-A0A1M7XW24-F1
#
_entry.id   AF-A0A1M7XW24-F1
#
_cell.length_a   1.000
_cell.length_b   1.000
_cell.length_c   1.000
_cell.angle_alpha   90.00
_cell.angle_beta   90.00
_cell.angle_gamma   90.00
#
_symmetry.space_group_name_H-M   'P 1'
#
loop_
_entity.id
_entity.type
_entity.pdbx_description
1 polymer ?
#
loop_
_entity_poly.entity_id
_entity_poly.type
_entity_poly.pdbx_seq_one_letter_code
_entity_poly.pdbx_strand_id
1 'polypeptide(L)' 'MSSAHHPPSPGDLWEKLGDLEELESISVLTGLFSTYETRLQNNPDDVAANDFFHHLALVLERAVSCNLNRR' A
#
# COMPACT_ATOMS: atom_id res chain seq x y z
N MET A 1 27.66 20.44 -1.98
CA MET A 1 27.64 18.96 -1.98
C MET A 1 26.19 18.54 -1.87
N SER A 2 25.55 18.20 -2.99
CA SER A 2 24.15 17.76 -2.99
C SER A 2 24.11 16.29 -2.61
N SER A 3 23.59 15.97 -1.42
CA SER A 3 23.28 14.59 -1.06
C SER A 3 22.18 14.10 -1.98
N ALA A 4 22.53 13.21 -2.92
CA ALA A 4 21.55 12.51 -3.74
C ALA A 4 20.65 11.70 -2.81
N HIS A 5 19.38 12.12 -2.66
CA HIS A 5 18.37 11.35 -1.96
C HIS A 5 18.02 10.16 -2.86
N HIS A 6 18.68 9.03 -2.63
CA HIS A 6 18.27 7.78 -3.29
C HIS A 6 16.88 7.43 -2.75
N PRO A 7 15.89 7.13 -3.61
CA PRO A 7 14.60 6.67 -3.13
C PRO A 7 14.82 5.39 -2.30
N PRO A 8 14.13 5.23 -1.15
CA PRO A 8 14.29 4.05 -0.33
C PRO A 8 13.94 2.80 -1.15
N SER A 9 14.75 1.74 -1.00
CA SER A 9 14.46 0.47 -1.66
C SER A 9 13.19 -0.16 -1.04
N PRO A 10 12.53 -1.10 -1.74
CA PRO A 10 11.43 -1.85 -1.15
C PRO A 10 11.79 -2.54 0.17
N GLY A 11 13.06 -2.98 0.33
CA GLY A 11 13.56 -3.56 1.57
C GLY A 11 13.59 -2.55 2.72
N ASP A 12 14.15 -1.35 2.46
CA ASP A 12 14.21 -0.28 3.47
C ASP A 12 12.82 0.16 3.93
N LEU A 13 11.85 0.18 3.00
CA LEU A 13 10.46 0.49 3.33
C LEU A 13 9.82 -0.61 4.18
N TRP A 14 10.15 -1.88 3.90
CA TRP A 14 9.64 -2.99 4.70
C TRP A 14 10.22 -3.03 6.11
N GLU A 15 11.52 -2.79 6.25
CA GLU A 15 12.17 -2.70 7.56
C GLU A 15 11.52 -1.61 8.41
N LYS A 16 11.35 -0.41 7.84
CA LYS A 16 10.68 0.71 8.55
C LYS A 16 9.24 0.41 8.93
N LEU A 17 8.48 -0.26 8.07
CA LEU A 17 7.10 -0.62 8.38
C LEU A 17 7.03 -1.72 9.46
N GLY A 18 8.03 -2.61 9.52
CA GLY A 18 8.15 -3.63 10.57
C GLY A 18 8.55 -3.08 11.95
N ASP A 19 9.20 -1.92 11.99
CA ASP A 19 9.57 -1.23 13.24
C ASP A 19 8.39 -0.48 13.88
N LEU A 20 7.28 -0.31 13.16
CA LEU A 20 6.09 0.40 13.66
C LEU A 20 5.24 -0.49 14.56
N GLU A 21 4.57 0.13 15.54
CA GLU A 21 3.53 -0.56 16.29
C GLU A 21 2.31 -0.87 15.40
N GLU A 22 1.44 -1.78 15.85
CA GLU A 22 0.28 -2.23 15.06
C GLU A 22 -0.63 -1.06 14.62
N LEU A 23 -0.94 -0.14 15.54
CA LEU A 23 -1.79 1.02 15.23
C LEU A 23 -1.11 2.00 14.27
N GLU A 24 0.20 2.17 14.38
CA GLU A 24 1.00 3.01 13.50
C GLU A 24 1.07 2.42 12.09
N SER A 25 1.24 1.10 12.01
CA SER A 25 1.20 0.33 10.75
C SER A 25 -0.14 0.50 10.05
N ILE A 26 -1.25 0.40 10.78
CA ILE A 26 -2.60 0.64 10.25
C ILE A 26 -2.75 2.08 9.76
N SER A 27 -2.22 3.06 10.49
CA SER A 27 -2.24 4.46 10.09
C SER A 27 -1.48 4.70 8.79
N VAL A 28 -0.29 4.10 8.63
CA VAL A 28 0.52 4.19 7.39
C VAL A 28 -0.23 3.57 6.20
N LEU A 29 -0.82 2.39 6.38
CA LEU A 29 -1.62 1.73 5.34
C LEU A 29 -2.85 2.58 4.95
N THR A 30 -3.49 3.23 5.92
CA THR A 30 -4.61 4.14 5.69
C THR A 30 -4.15 5.35 4.87
N GLY A 31 -3.01 5.95 5.21
CA GLY A 31 -2.43 7.06 4.46
C GLY A 31 -2.09 6.70 3.01
N LEU A 32 -1.53 5.50 2.80
CA LEU A 32 -1.25 4.99 1.44
C LEU A 32 -2.54 4.81 0.63
N PHE A 33 -3.56 4.22 1.24
CA PHE A 33 -4.87 4.04 0.62
C PHE A 33 -5.50 5.38 0.21
N SER A 34 -5.59 6.34 1.14
CA SER A 34 -6.16 7.68 0.88
C SER A 34 -5.38 8.46 -0.17
N THR A 35 -4.07 8.25 -0.26
CA THR A 35 -3.23 8.87 -1.29
C THR A 35 -3.66 8.42 -2.69
N TYR A 36 -3.83 7.12 -2.92
CA TYR A 36 -4.27 6.61 -4.23
C TYR A 36 -5.74 6.91 -4.50
N GLU A 37 -6.59 6.93 -3.48
CA GLU A 37 -7.99 7.35 -3.61
C GLU A 37 -8.08 8.80 -4.13
N THR A 38 -7.31 9.71 -3.52
CA THR A 38 -7.24 11.12 -3.93
C THR A 38 -6.75 11.25 -5.37
N ARG A 39 -5.81 10.40 -5.81
CA ARG A 39 -5.33 10.38 -7.20
C ARG A 39 -6.46 10.02 -8.17
N LEU A 40 -7.27 9.00 -7.86
CA LEU A 40 -8.43 8.64 -8.70
C LEU A 40 -9.52 9.71 -8.70
N GLN A 41 -9.78 10.36 -7.55
CA GLN A 41 -10.76 11.44 -7.47
C GLN A 41 -10.38 12.61 -8.40
N ASN A 42 -9.09 12.93 -8.48
CA ASN A 42 -8.58 14.01 -9.32
C ASN A 42 -8.39 13.58 -10.79
N ASN A 43 -8.05 12.31 -11.03
CA ASN A 43 -7.86 11.74 -12.35
C ASN A 43 -8.35 10.28 -12.36
N PRO A 44 -9.59 10.03 -12.82
CA PRO A 44 -10.15 8.67 -12.88
C PRO A 44 -9.32 7.69 -13.72
N ASP A 45 -8.55 8.19 -14.69
CA ASP A 45 -7.69 7.40 -15.57
C ASP A 45 -6.22 7.33 -15.06
N ASP A 46 -5.95 7.66 -13.79
CA ASP A 46 -4.62 7.48 -13.20
C ASP A 46 -4.27 5.98 -13.17
N VAL A 47 -3.38 5.58 -14.07
CA VAL A 47 -2.97 4.17 -14.26
C VAL A 47 -2.39 3.58 -12.98
N ALA A 48 -1.53 4.32 -12.27
CA ALA A 48 -0.87 3.81 -11.07
C ALA A 48 -1.86 3.60 -9.92
N ALA A 49 -2.86 4.49 -9.79
CA ALA A 49 -3.89 4.33 -8.78
C ALA A 49 -4.86 3.19 -9.11
N ASN A 50 -5.25 3.05 -10.37
CA ASN A 50 -6.04 1.90 -10.82
C ASN A 50 -5.31 0.57 -10.59
N ASP A 51 -4.02 0.49 -10.94
CA ASP A 51 -3.18 -0.70 -10.70
C ASP A 51 -3.06 -1.02 -9.20
N PHE A 52 -2.90 0.00 -8.35
CA PHE A 52 -2.87 -0.20 -6.90
C PHE A 52 -4.15 -0.85 -6.37
N PHE A 53 -5.32 -0.30 -6.71
CA PHE A 53 -6.59 -0.84 -6.23
C PHE A 53 -6.94 -2.20 -6.85
N HIS A 54 -6.54 -2.44 -8.11
CA HIS A 54 -6.68 -3.76 -8.73
C HIS A 54 -5.88 -4.83 -7.97
N HIS A 55 -4.60 -4.58 -7.70
CA HIS A 55 -3.78 -5.52 -6.94
C HIS A 55 -4.28 -5.72 -5.50
N LEU A 56 -4.73 -4.63 -4.84
CA LEU A 56 -5.31 -4.72 -3.50
C LEU A 56 -6.55 -5.63 -3.48
N ALA A 57 -7.46 -5.46 -4.44
CA ALA A 57 -8.65 -6.31 -4.57
C ALA A 57 -8.28 -7.79 -4.71
N LEU A 58 -7.31 -8.12 -5.58
CA LEU A 58 -6.83 -9.50 -5.76
C LEU A 58 -6.22 -10.09 -4.47
N VAL A 59 -5.47 -9.30 -3.71
CA VAL A 59 -4.87 -9.75 -2.44
C VAL A 59 -5.94 -9.98 -1.38
N LEU A 60 -6.93 -9.09 -1.27
CA LEU A 60 -8.05 -9.24 -0.34
C LEU A 60 -8.90 -10.48 -0.66
N GLU A 61 -9.25 -10.68 -1.94
CA GLU A 61 -9.99 -11.86 -2.40
C GLU A 61 -9.28 -13.16 -2.02
N ARG A 62 -7.95 -13.21 -2.19
CA ARG A 62 -7.13 -14.37 -1.80
C ARG A 62 -7.13 -14.58 -0.30
N ALA A 63 -6.95 -13.52 0.49
CA ALA A 63 -6.93 -13.61 1.95
C ALA A 63 -8.27 -14.09 2.52
N VAL A 64 -9.38 -13.61 1.97
CA VAL A 64 -10.74 -14.05 2.35
C VAL A 64 -10.99 -15.49 1.92
N SER A 65 -10.63 -15.85 0.68
CA SER A 65 -10.82 -17.20 0.16
C SER A 65 -10.02 -18.26 0.93
N CYS A 66 -8.77 -17.97 1.29
CA CYS A 66 -7.97 -18.83 2.16
C CYS A 66 -8.57 -18.99 3.56
N ASN A 67 -9.22 -17.94 4.09
CA ASN A 67 -9.90 -18.02 5.39
C ASN A 67 -11.19 -18.85 5.33
N LEU A 68 -11.91 -18.84 4.20
CA LEU A 68 -13.12 -19.65 4.01
C LEU A 68 -12.80 -21.14 3.84
N ASN A 69 -11.68 -21.51 3.21
CA ASN A 69 -11.22 -22.91 3.11
C ASN A 69 -10.72 -23.52 4.44
N ARG A 70 -10.65 -22.73 5.51
CA ARG A 70 -10.23 -23.18 6.85
C ARG A 70 -11.40 -23.36 7.83
N ARG A 71 -12.63 -22.99 7.44
CA ARG A 71 -13.83 -23.09 8.27
C ARG A 71 -14.57 -24.41 8.05
#